data_AF-A0A4R4QSE7-F1
#
_entry.id   AF-A0A4R4QSE7-F1
#
_cell.length_a   1.000
_cell.length_b   1.000
_cell.length_c   1.000
_cell.angle_alpha   90.00
_cell.angle_beta   90.00
_cell.angle_gamma   90.00
#
_symmetry.space_group_name_H-M   'P 1'
#
loop_
_entity.id
_entity.type
_entity.pdbx_description
1 polymer ?
#
loop_
_entity_poly.entity_id
_entity_poly.type
_entity_poly.pdbx_seq_one_letter_code
_entity_poly.pdbx_strand_id
1 'polypeptide(L)'
;MNRPAGHTDWCGRDHRCGLGEHRSPEIVVDAGHARAVLVRVRTAAGREHAEVRIRVALAPTEVAARRQLVGLLGDVRQAATRAAIAARPRPGRATR
;
A
#
# COMPACT_ATOMS: atom_id res chain seq x y z
N MET A 1 -12.82 4.48 29.72
CA MET A 1 -12.83 3.87 28.37
C MET A 1 -11.40 3.49 28.02
N ASN A 2 -11.03 2.23 28.24
CA ASN A 2 -9.67 1.73 28.06
C ASN A 2 -9.45 1.44 26.57
N ARG A 3 -8.64 2.25 25.88
CA ARG A 3 -8.28 2.01 24.48
C ARG A 3 -7.41 0.74 24.47
N PRO A 4 -7.74 -0.34 23.73
CA PRO A 4 -6.89 -1.51 23.70
C PRO A 4 -5.51 -1.06 23.19
N ALA A 5 -4.49 -1.18 24.05
CA ALA A 5 -3.27 -0.37 24.04
C ALA A 5 -2.32 -0.60 22.83
N GLY A 6 -2.73 -1.36 21.82
CA GLY A 6 -1.92 -1.62 20.62
C GLY A 6 -2.51 -1.13 19.30
N HIS A 7 -3.81 -0.82 19.23
CA HIS A 7 -4.44 -0.58 17.93
C HIS A 7 -4.32 0.87 17.46
N THR A 8 -3.95 1.02 16.18
CA THR A 8 -4.13 2.27 15.44
C THR A 8 -5.61 2.58 15.29
N ASP A 9 -5.95 3.86 15.19
CA ASP A 9 -7.29 4.36 14.92
C ASP A 9 -7.85 3.84 13.58
N TRP A 10 -6.96 3.54 12.64
CA TRP A 10 -7.28 2.98 11.33
C TRP A 10 -7.23 1.45 11.24
N CYS A 11 -6.72 0.68 12.22
CA CYS A 11 -6.74 -0.81 12.14
C CYS A 11 -8.19 -1.27 12.11
N GLY A 12 -8.51 -2.23 11.23
CA GLY A 12 -9.85 -2.82 11.11
C GLY A 12 -10.30 -3.61 12.35
N ARG A 13 -9.41 -3.75 13.35
CA ARG A 13 -9.57 -4.49 14.61
C ARG A 13 -10.06 -5.93 14.41
N ASP A 14 -9.78 -6.50 13.26
CA ASP A 14 -10.11 -7.87 12.94
C ASP A 14 -9.05 -8.84 13.51
N HIS A 15 -9.30 -10.13 13.34
CA HIS A 15 -8.53 -11.21 13.95
C HIS A 15 -7.12 -11.29 13.33
N ARG A 16 -6.89 -10.56 12.23
CA ARG A 16 -5.58 -10.44 11.58
C ARG A 16 -4.65 -9.49 12.34
N CYS A 17 -5.18 -8.53 13.12
CA CYS A 17 -4.37 -7.61 13.93
C CYS A 17 -3.58 -8.33 15.08
N GLY A 18 -3.70 -9.67 15.23
CA GLY A 18 -3.00 -10.50 16.23
C GLY A 18 -1.74 -11.25 15.75
N LEU A 19 -1.36 -11.14 14.48
CA LEU A 19 -0.17 -11.81 13.90
C LEU A 19 1.09 -10.93 13.91
N GLY A 20 1.15 -9.92 14.78
CA GLY A 20 2.27 -8.97 14.83
C GLY A 20 2.21 -7.85 13.79
N GLU A 21 1.06 -7.67 13.13
CA GLU A 21 0.81 -6.55 12.21
C GLU A 21 -0.58 -5.97 12.43
N HIS A 22 -0.70 -4.65 12.38
CA HIS A 22 -1.96 -3.94 12.32
C HIS A 22 -2.27 -3.54 10.88
N ARG A 23 -3.47 -3.89 10.39
CA ARG A 23 -3.87 -3.65 9.00
C ARG A 23 -5.14 -2.80 8.96
N SER A 24 -5.18 -1.83 8.06
CA SER A 24 -6.40 -1.07 7.80
C SER A 24 -7.45 -1.96 7.11
N PRO A 25 -8.72 -1.55 7.12
CA PRO A 25 -9.66 -2.01 6.10
C PRO A 25 -9.06 -1.84 4.70
N GLU A 26 -9.43 -2.74 3.80
CA GLU A 26 -9.01 -2.65 2.40
C GLU A 26 -9.66 -1.43 1.75
N ILE A 27 -8.85 -0.57 1.14
CA ILE A 27 -9.33 0.43 0.20
C ILE A 27 -9.32 -0.25 -1.17
N VAL A 28 -10.51 -0.57 -1.68
CA VAL A 28 -10.67 -1.25 -2.97
C VAL A 28 -11.03 -0.23 -4.03
N VAL A 29 -10.26 -0.20 -5.11
CA VAL A 29 -10.59 0.50 -6.35
C VAL A 29 -10.97 -0.55 -7.37
N ASP A 30 -12.21 -0.50 -7.86
CA ASP A 30 -12.73 -1.38 -8.89
C ASP A 30 -13.09 -0.57 -10.13
N ALA A 31 -12.49 -0.91 -11.27
CA ALA A 31 -12.62 -0.22 -12.54
C ALA A 31 -12.80 -1.23 -13.67
N GLY A 32 -13.76 -2.16 -13.50
CA GLY A 32 -14.15 -3.14 -14.51
C GLY A 32 -13.08 -4.23 -14.69
N HIS A 33 -12.16 -4.02 -15.62
CA HIS A 33 -11.06 -4.98 -15.88
C HIS A 33 -9.84 -4.77 -14.98
N ALA A 34 -9.86 -3.75 -14.12
CA ALA A 34 -8.80 -3.47 -13.17
C ALA A 34 -9.34 -3.45 -11.74
N ARG A 35 -8.58 -4.05 -10.83
CA ARG A 35 -8.83 -3.99 -9.38
C ARG A 35 -7.54 -3.67 -8.65
N ALA A 36 -7.56 -2.65 -7.80
CA ALA A 36 -6.49 -2.32 -6.89
C ALA A 36 -6.95 -2.44 -5.44
N VAL A 37 -6.11 -2.99 -4.59
CA VAL A 37 -6.33 -3.09 -3.15
C VAL A 37 -5.17 -2.39 -2.46
N LEU A 38 -5.48 -1.41 -1.61
CA LEU A 38 -4.52 -0.65 -0.84
C LEU A 38 -4.76 -0.86 0.65
N VAL A 39 -3.69 -1.13 1.39
CA VAL A 39 -3.75 -1.39 2.84
C VAL A 39 -2.63 -0.64 3.54
N ARG A 40 -2.96 0.02 4.65
CA ARG A 40 -1.95 0.53 5.59
C ARG A 40 -1.58 -0.59 6.55
N VAL A 41 -0.28 -0.81 6.72
CA VAL A 41 0.25 -1.84 7.62
C VAL A 41 1.19 -1.17 8.63
N ARG A 42 1.07 -1.56 9.89
CA ARG A 42 2.02 -1.22 10.95
C ARG A 42 2.52 -2.52 11.57
N THR A 43 3.81 -2.77 11.54
CA THR A 43 4.41 -3.97 12.15
C THR A 43 4.46 -3.85 13.67
N ALA A 44 4.69 -4.97 14.36
CA ALA A 44 4.92 -5.01 15.80
C ALA A 44 6.09 -4.11 16.24
N ALA A 45 7.11 -3.94 15.39
CA ALA A 45 8.22 -3.02 15.62
C ALA A 45 7.86 -1.54 15.39
N GLY A 46 6.58 -1.21 15.17
CA GLY A 46 6.09 0.16 14.98
C GLY A 46 6.35 0.75 13.59
N ARG A 47 6.86 -0.03 12.63
CA ARG A 47 7.13 0.45 11.26
C ARG A 47 5.86 0.47 10.43
N GLU A 48 5.54 1.62 9.84
CA GLU A 48 4.42 1.74 8.90
C GLU A 48 4.87 1.58 7.45
N HIS A 49 4.05 0.91 6.64
CA HIS A 49 4.18 0.85 5.20
C HIS A 49 2.82 0.71 4.53
N ALA A 50 2.77 1.03 3.24
CA ALA A 50 1.60 0.75 2.40
C ALA A 50 1.83 -0.56 1.64
N GLU A 51 0.83 -1.42 1.63
CA GLU A 51 0.76 -2.59 0.76
C GLU A 51 -0.22 -2.30 -0.38
N VAL A 52 0.22 -2.50 -1.62
CA VAL A 52 -0.58 -2.22 -2.82
C VAL A 52 -0.59 -3.45 -3.72
N ARG A 53 -1.77 -3.95 -4.07
CA ARG A 53 -1.97 -5.09 -4.98
C ARG A 53 -2.85 -4.66 -6.13
N ILE A 54 -2.31 -4.64 -7.35
CA ILE A 54 -3.03 -4.25 -8.57
C ILE A 54 -3.16 -5.47 -9.48
N ARG A 55 -4.36 -5.71 -10.00
CA ARG A 55 -4.67 -6.73 -11.00
C ARG A 55 -5.37 -6.06 -12.18
N VAL A 56 -4.89 -6.34 -13.38
CA VAL A 56 -5.51 -5.87 -14.63
C VAL A 56 -5.63 -7.06 -15.58
N ALA A 57 -6.84 -7.33 -16.05
CA ALA A 57 -7.09 -8.33 -17.08
C ALA A 57 -6.78 -7.71 -18.45
N LEU A 58 -5.98 -8.40 -19.26
CA LEU A 58 -5.64 -7.97 -20.62
C LEU A 58 -6.40 -8.81 -21.65
N ALA A 59 -6.81 -8.18 -22.74
CA ALA A 59 -7.31 -8.89 -23.90
C ALA A 59 -6.14 -9.67 -24.57
N PRO A 60 -6.32 -10.97 -24.92
CA PRO A 60 -5.21 -11.85 -25.32
C PRO A 60 -4.40 -11.38 -26.54
N THR A 61 -5.04 -10.70 -27.48
CA THR A 61 -4.48 -10.34 -28.80
C THR A 61 -4.21 -8.85 -28.96
N GLU A 62 -4.66 -8.01 -28.02
CA GLU A 62 -4.62 -6.56 -28.20
C GLU A 62 -3.26 -5.94 -27.86
N VAL A 63 -2.57 -5.46 -28.89
CA VAL A 63 -1.28 -4.75 -28.74
C VAL A 63 -1.44 -3.48 -27.90
N ALA A 64 -2.58 -2.80 -28.02
CA ALA A 64 -2.89 -1.63 -27.21
C ALA A 64 -2.94 -1.95 -25.71
N ALA A 65 -3.55 -3.08 -25.33
CA ALA A 65 -3.64 -3.53 -23.94
C ALA A 65 -2.25 -3.83 -23.34
N ARG A 66 -1.34 -4.42 -24.13
CA ARG A 66 0.06 -4.65 -23.70
C ARG A 66 0.82 -3.34 -23.50
N ARG A 67 0.66 -2.37 -24.41
CA ARG A 67 1.27 -1.04 -24.26
C ARG A 67 0.76 -0.32 -23.03
N GLN A 68 -0.54 -0.40 -22.74
CA GLN A 68 -1.13 0.15 -21.53
C GLN A 68 -0.59 -0.52 -20.26
N LEU A 69 -0.39 -1.85 -20.26
CA LEU A 69 0.24 -2.53 -19.13
C LEU A 69 1.66 -2.01 -18.88
N VAL A 70 2.47 -1.85 -19.93
CA VAL A 70 3.84 -1.31 -19.79
C VAL A 70 3.80 0.11 -19.20
N GLY A 71 2.87 0.96 -19.66
CA GLY A 71 2.64 2.29 -19.10
C GLY A 71 2.29 2.25 -17.61
N LEU A 72 1.29 1.44 -17.24
CA LEU A 72 0.87 1.25 -15.85
C LEU A 72 2.03 0.80 -14.95
N LEU A 73 2.82 -0.19 -15.40
CA LEU A 73 3.97 -0.68 -14.63
C LEU A 73 5.05 0.41 -14.49
N GLY A 74 5.25 1.24 -15.51
CA GLY A 74 6.10 2.41 -15.46
C GLY A 74 5.64 3.44 -14.43
N ASP A 75 4.34 3.74 -14.42
CA ASP A 75 3.73 4.70 -13.49
C ASP A 75 3.81 4.21 -12.04
N VAL A 76 3.52 2.92 -11.80
CA VAL A 76 3.65 2.29 -10.47
C VAL A 76 5.10 2.34 -9.99
N ARG A 77 6.07 2.02 -10.87
CA ARG A 77 7.50 2.13 -10.55
C ARG A 77 7.88 3.57 -10.19
N GLN A 78 7.39 4.54 -10.94
CA GLN A 78 7.69 5.95 -10.68
C GLN A 78 7.08 6.41 -9.35
N ALA A 79 5.83 6.05 -9.08
CA ALA A 79 5.14 6.34 -7.82
C ALA A 79 5.87 5.72 -6.62
N ALA A 80 6.25 4.44 -6.71
CA ALA A 80 7.02 3.76 -5.66
C ALA A 80 8.38 4.41 -5.44
N THR A 81 9.07 4.81 -6.52
CA THR A 81 10.36 5.50 -6.44
C THR A 81 10.23 6.84 -5.72
N ARG A 82 9.22 7.65 -6.07
CA ARG A 82 8.94 8.93 -5.40
C ARG A 82 8.63 8.73 -3.91
N ALA A 83 7.81 7.73 -3.58
CA ALA A 83 7.51 7.39 -2.20
C ALA A 83 8.77 6.97 -1.42
N ALA A 84 9.64 6.17 -2.03
CA ALA A 84 10.90 5.76 -1.42
C ALA A 84 11.86 6.94 -1.16
N ILE A 85 11.92 7.90 -2.08
CA ILE A 85 12.71 9.14 -1.89
C ILE A 85 12.14 9.95 -0.73
N ALA A 86 10.81 10.14 -0.67
CA ALA A 86 10.16 10.89 0.40
C ALA A 86 10.27 10.22 1.77
N ALA A 87 10.35 8.89 1.81
CA ALA A 87 10.53 8.12 3.04
C ALA A 87 11.96 8.16 3.60
N ARG A 88 12.95 8.66 2.86
CA ARG A 88 14.33 8.78 3.38
C ARG A 88 14.34 9.80 4.52
N PRO A 89 14.93 9.44 5.69
CA PRO A 89 15.16 10.42 6.74
C PRO A 89 15.94 11.60 6.16
N ARG A 90 15.47 12.84 6.37
CA ARG A 90 16.23 14.02 5.97
C ARG A 90 17.59 13.97 6.70
N PRO A 91 18.73 14.02 6.00
CA PRO A 91 20.00 14.22 6.68
C PRO A 91 19.97 15.62 7.30
N GLY A 92 19.96 15.70 8.63
CA GLY A 92 19.97 16.97 9.36
C GLY A 92 18.74 17.23 10.22
N ARG A 93 18.52 16.38 11.23
CA ARG A 93 18.13 16.89 12.55
C ARG A 93 18.73 15.96 13.60
N ALA A 94 20.05 16.04 13.74
CA ALA A 94 20.68 15.74 15.00
C ALA A 94 20.05 16.69 16.02
N THR A 95 19.11 16.18 16.79
CA THR A 95 18.60 16.81 17.99
C THR A 95 19.79 17.08 18.91
N ARG A 96 19.98 18.36 19.24
CA ARG A 96 20.66 18.75 20.49
C ARG A 96 19.91 18.19 21.67
#